data_AF-A0A958TH05-F1
#
_entry.id   AF-A0A958TH05-F1
#
_cell.length_a   1.000
_cell.length_b   1.000
_cell.length_c   1.000
_cell.angle_alpha   90.00
_cell.angle_beta   90.00
_cell.angle_gamma   90.00
#
_symmetry.space_group_name_H-M   'P 1'
#
loop_
_entity.id
_entity.type
_entity.pdbx_description
1 polymer ?
#
loop_
_entity_poly.entity_id
_entity_poly.type
_entity_poly.pdbx_seq_one_letter_code
_entity_poly.pdbx_strand_id
1 'polypeptide(L)'
;MKYTTLPNTNIKVSKLCLGTMTWGNQNTQDQGFEQMDYALNQGINFFDTAELYPVPAQKETYAETERIIGNWFQKTGNRNKVVLASKIVGPGDYTAHIRTNGFSPDALQDAVNQSLKRLKTDYIDLYQLHWPERTTNTFGVRDYKHTKEQWQDNFNEILHTLDAIIKTGKIRHIGISNEKAWG
;
A
#
# COMPACT_ATOMS: atom_id res chain seq x y z
N MET A 1 -19.26 15.23 -1.84
CA MET A 1 -18.21 14.58 -1.03
C MET A 1 -17.65 15.54 0.02
N LYS A 2 -17.34 15.07 1.24
CA LYS A 2 -16.56 15.83 2.25
C LYS A 2 -15.08 15.47 2.13
N TYR A 3 -14.21 16.46 2.26
CA TYR A 3 -12.76 16.27 2.19
C TYR A 3 -12.07 16.70 3.48
N THR A 4 -10.87 16.18 3.69
CA THR A 4 -9.93 16.62 4.73
C THR A 4 -8.51 16.64 4.16
N THR A 5 -7.61 17.36 4.80
CA THR A 5 -6.18 17.29 4.49
C THR A 5 -5.53 16.26 5.40
N LEU A 6 -4.66 15.40 4.87
CA LEU A 6 -3.82 14.54 5.70
C LEU A 6 -2.89 15.46 6.54
N PRO A 7 -2.87 15.34 7.87
CA PRO A 7 -2.08 16.22 8.73
C PRO A 7 -0.62 16.32 8.28
N ASN A 8 -0.04 17.52 8.36
CA ASN A 8 1.36 17.81 7.97
C ASN A 8 1.69 17.57 6.49
N THR A 9 0.67 17.48 5.63
CA THR A 9 0.83 17.39 4.17
C THR A 9 -0.06 18.41 3.47
N ASN A 10 0.07 18.52 2.15
CA ASN A 10 -0.89 19.21 1.29
C ASN A 10 -1.88 18.26 0.59
N ILE A 11 -1.88 16.97 0.95
CA ILE A 11 -2.73 15.96 0.31
C ILE A 11 -4.16 16.09 0.84
N LYS A 12 -5.09 16.44 -0.07
CA LYS A 12 -6.52 16.51 0.21
C LYS A 12 -7.23 15.22 -0.19
N VAL A 13 -7.76 14.50 0.79
CA VAL A 13 -8.46 13.22 0.62
C VAL A 13 -9.95 13.34 0.91
N SER A 14 -10.76 12.56 0.21
CA SER A 14 -12.17 12.32 0.56
C SER A 14 -12.24 11.63 1.92
N LYS A 15 -13.26 11.97 2.73
CA LYS A 15 -13.46 11.32 4.04
C LYS A 15 -13.84 9.84 3.94
N LEU A 16 -14.25 9.39 2.75
CA LEU A 16 -14.38 7.97 2.42
C LEU A 16 -13.21 7.57 1.51
N CYS A 17 -12.66 6.39 1.74
CA CYS A 17 -11.61 5.79 0.94
C CYS A 17 -12.16 4.56 0.21
N LEU A 18 -11.81 4.38 -1.06
CA LEU A 18 -12.11 3.17 -1.81
C LEU A 18 -11.03 2.11 -1.53
N GLY A 19 -11.38 1.10 -0.73
CA GLY A 19 -10.55 -0.10 -0.55
C GLY A 19 -10.74 -1.07 -1.71
N THR A 20 -9.67 -1.79 -2.09
CA THR A 20 -9.60 -2.49 -3.39
C THR A 20 -9.22 -3.97 -3.30
N MET A 21 -9.08 -4.53 -2.10
CA MET A 21 -8.44 -5.84 -1.88
C MET A 21 -9.14 -7.05 -2.52
N THR A 22 -10.31 -6.91 -3.11
CA THR A 22 -11.09 -8.01 -3.71
C THR A 22 -10.89 -8.14 -5.23
N TRP A 23 -10.25 -7.17 -5.87
CA TRP A 23 -10.13 -7.10 -7.33
C TRP A 23 -9.02 -7.99 -7.87
N GLY A 24 -9.36 -8.87 -8.81
CA GLY A 24 -8.49 -9.95 -9.28
C GLY A 24 -8.71 -11.29 -8.58
N ASN A 25 -9.66 -11.33 -7.63
CA ASN A 25 -10.12 -12.57 -7.00
C ASN A 25 -11.65 -12.64 -7.00
N GLN A 26 -12.31 -11.93 -6.08
CA GLN A 26 -13.78 -11.93 -5.99
C GLN A 26 -14.43 -11.01 -7.01
N ASN A 27 -13.70 -9.99 -7.46
CA ASN A 27 -14.15 -9.08 -8.50
C ASN A 27 -13.29 -9.18 -9.75
N THR A 28 -13.94 -9.12 -10.91
CA THR A 28 -13.25 -9.01 -12.20
C THR A 28 -12.67 -7.60 -12.38
N GLN A 29 -11.82 -7.43 -13.39
CA GLN A 29 -11.30 -6.12 -13.77
C GLN A 29 -12.42 -5.12 -14.08
N ASP A 30 -13.43 -5.53 -14.85
CA ASP A 30 -14.52 -4.63 -15.26
C ASP A 30 -15.35 -4.18 -14.06
N GLN A 31 -15.62 -5.07 -13.10
CA GLN A 31 -16.27 -4.71 -11.84
C GLN A 31 -15.41 -3.74 -11.01
N GLY A 32 -14.08 -3.92 -11.01
CA GLY A 32 -13.16 -2.96 -10.40
C GLY A 32 -13.22 -1.59 -11.08
N PHE A 33 -13.31 -1.55 -12.41
CA PHE A 33 -13.44 -0.31 -13.18
C PHE A 33 -14.74 0.41 -12.87
N GLU A 34 -15.87 -0.32 -12.85
CA GLU A 34 -17.17 0.22 -12.48
C GLU A 34 -17.15 0.83 -11.07
N GLN A 35 -16.50 0.16 -10.11
CA GLN A 35 -16.34 0.68 -8.75
C GLN A 35 -15.46 1.94 -8.70
N MET A 36 -14.35 1.99 -9.45
CA MET A 36 -13.49 3.18 -9.54
C MET A 36 -14.20 4.36 -10.20
N ASP A 37 -14.91 4.12 -11.30
CA ASP A 37 -15.69 5.15 -12.00
C ASP A 37 -16.81 5.69 -11.09
N TYR A 38 -17.55 4.80 -10.43
CA TYR A 38 -18.60 5.22 -9.49
C TYR A 38 -18.02 6.03 -8.33
N ALA A 39 -16.96 5.54 -7.69
CA ALA A 39 -16.30 6.23 -6.58
C ALA A 39 -15.86 7.64 -6.98
N LEU A 40 -15.18 7.78 -8.12
CA LEU A 40 -14.71 9.07 -8.60
C LEU A 40 -15.88 10.01 -8.96
N ASN A 41 -16.95 9.49 -9.57
CA ASN A 41 -18.17 10.24 -9.86
C ASN A 41 -18.88 10.75 -8.60
N GLN A 42 -18.79 10.01 -7.49
CA GLN A 42 -19.27 10.44 -6.17
C GLN A 42 -18.28 11.39 -5.44
N GLY A 43 -17.14 11.69 -6.06
CA GLY A 43 -16.08 12.56 -5.54
C GLY A 43 -15.09 11.86 -4.61
N ILE A 44 -15.13 10.54 -4.46
CA ILE A 44 -14.09 9.80 -3.74
C ILE A 44 -12.80 9.88 -4.57
N ASN A 45 -11.77 10.49 -3.99
CA ASN A 45 -10.47 10.60 -4.64
C ASN A 45 -9.40 9.76 -3.95
N PHE A 46 -9.67 9.18 -2.79
CA PHE A 46 -8.68 8.45 -2.01
C PHE A 46 -8.84 6.94 -2.21
N PHE A 47 -7.91 6.31 -2.92
CA PHE A 47 -7.94 4.88 -3.23
C PHE A 47 -6.80 4.16 -2.50
N ASP A 48 -7.09 3.01 -1.91
CA ASP A 48 -6.14 2.22 -1.12
C ASP A 48 -5.95 0.82 -1.73
N THR A 49 -4.69 0.46 -1.98
CA THR A 49 -4.27 -0.85 -2.49
C THR A 49 -3.01 -1.35 -1.76
N ALA A 50 -2.44 -2.47 -2.17
CA ALA A 50 -1.17 -3.01 -1.66
C ALA A 50 -0.57 -3.99 -2.69
N GLU A 51 0.75 -4.20 -2.68
CA GLU A 51 1.37 -5.23 -3.54
C GLU A 51 0.82 -6.64 -3.26
N LEU A 52 0.38 -6.87 -2.02
CA LEU A 52 -0.23 -8.13 -1.58
C LEU A 52 -1.57 -8.44 -2.27
N TYR A 53 -2.35 -7.43 -2.65
CA TYR A 53 -3.75 -7.61 -3.04
C TYR A 53 -3.88 -8.30 -4.40
N PRO A 54 -4.87 -9.18 -4.59
CA PRO A 54 -6.08 -9.34 -3.77
C PRO A 54 -5.96 -10.31 -2.59
N VAL A 55 -7.01 -10.38 -1.78
CA VAL A 55 -7.15 -11.35 -0.66
C VAL A 55 -8.18 -12.45 -0.97
N PRO A 56 -8.02 -13.68 -0.44
CA PRO A 56 -6.83 -14.19 0.24
C PRO A 56 -5.58 -14.13 -0.65
N ALA A 57 -4.44 -13.82 -0.06
CA ALA A 57 -3.19 -13.65 -0.79
C ALA A 57 -2.69 -15.00 -1.31
N GLN A 58 -2.53 -15.12 -2.63
CA GLN A 58 -2.06 -16.33 -3.30
C GLN A 58 -1.03 -15.94 -4.37
N LYS A 59 -0.11 -16.86 -4.67
CA LYS A 59 0.96 -16.62 -5.64
C LYS A 59 0.41 -16.36 -7.04
N GLU A 60 -0.69 -17.03 -7.40
CA GLU A 60 -1.31 -17.01 -8.72
C GLU A 60 -1.97 -15.66 -9.02
N THR A 61 -2.49 -14.98 -7.99
CA THR A 61 -3.20 -13.71 -8.10
C THR A 61 -2.39 -12.52 -7.61
N TYR A 62 -1.13 -12.74 -7.21
CA TYR A 62 -0.25 -11.72 -6.62
C TYR A 62 -0.26 -10.39 -7.40
N ALA A 63 -0.59 -9.31 -6.68
CA ALA A 63 -0.62 -7.93 -7.13
C ALA A 63 -1.65 -7.62 -8.24
N GLU A 64 -2.61 -8.51 -8.49
CA GLU A 64 -3.59 -8.31 -9.57
C GLU A 64 -4.43 -7.05 -9.36
N THR A 65 -4.70 -6.68 -8.10
CA THR A 65 -5.39 -5.43 -7.78
C THR A 65 -4.64 -4.19 -8.30
N GLU A 66 -3.31 -4.14 -8.16
CA GLU A 66 -2.50 -3.02 -8.70
C GLU A 66 -2.51 -2.99 -10.23
N ARG A 67 -2.50 -4.16 -10.89
CA ARG A 67 -2.60 -4.24 -12.37
C ARG A 67 -3.95 -3.74 -12.86
N ILE A 68 -5.04 -4.11 -12.18
CA ILE A 68 -6.40 -3.64 -12.48
C ILE A 68 -6.46 -2.12 -12.34
N ILE A 69 -5.98 -1.55 -11.22
CA ILE A 69 -5.92 -0.09 -11.04
C ILE A 69 -5.09 0.57 -12.15
N GLY A 70 -3.92 0.02 -12.48
CA GLY A 70 -3.06 0.56 -13.53
C GLY A 70 -3.69 0.51 -14.92
N ASN A 71 -4.41 -0.57 -15.24
CA ASN A 71 -5.18 -0.67 -16.49
C ASN A 71 -6.28 0.40 -16.54
N TRP A 72 -6.95 0.69 -15.42
CA TRP A 72 -7.95 1.74 -15.34
C TRP A 72 -7.34 3.15 -15.51
N PHE A 73 -6.20 3.42 -14.86
CA PHE A 73 -5.49 4.69 -15.07
C PHE A 73 -5.08 4.89 -16.53
N GLN A 74 -4.51 3.85 -17.16
CA GLN A 74 -4.12 3.92 -18.56
C GLN A 74 -5.33 4.13 -19.49
N LYS A 75 -6.47 3.48 -19.19
CA LYS A 75 -7.70 3.60 -19.99
C LYS A 75 -8.37 4.97 -19.87
N THR A 76 -8.36 5.56 -18.67
CA THR A 76 -9.19 6.74 -18.36
C THR A 76 -8.40 8.05 -18.26
N GLY A 77 -7.09 7.98 -18.03
CA GLY A 77 -6.27 9.16 -17.74
C GLY A 77 -6.56 9.80 -16.37
N ASN A 78 -7.35 9.16 -15.50
CA ASN A 78 -7.79 9.75 -14.22
C ASN A 78 -6.72 9.76 -13.11
N ARG A 79 -5.48 9.34 -13.38
CA ARG A 79 -4.42 9.21 -12.35
C ARG A 79 -4.25 10.49 -11.53
N ASN A 80 -4.27 11.67 -12.16
CA ASN A 80 -4.10 12.95 -11.49
C ASN A 80 -5.29 13.38 -10.60
N LYS A 81 -6.44 12.71 -10.72
CA LYS A 81 -7.64 12.96 -9.89
C LYS A 81 -7.67 12.08 -8.64
N VAL A 82 -6.79 11.08 -8.54
CA VAL A 82 -6.75 10.11 -7.45
C VAL A 82 -5.55 10.38 -6.56
N VAL A 83 -5.78 10.40 -5.25
CA VAL A 83 -4.77 10.21 -4.22
C VAL A 83 -4.64 8.71 -4.01
N LEU A 84 -3.52 8.13 -4.42
CA LEU A 84 -3.30 6.69 -4.37
C LEU A 84 -2.42 6.30 -3.18
N ALA A 85 -2.91 5.38 -2.35
CA ALA A 85 -2.11 4.68 -1.37
C ALA A 85 -1.79 3.24 -1.80
N SER A 86 -0.53 2.83 -1.66
CA SER A 86 -0.12 1.42 -1.76
C SER A 86 0.78 1.05 -0.59
N LYS A 87 1.13 -0.24 -0.47
CA LYS A 87 1.85 -0.78 0.69
C LYS A 87 2.85 -1.86 0.27
N ILE A 88 4.01 -1.85 0.92
CA ILE A 88 4.93 -2.99 0.94
C ILE A 88 4.48 -3.99 2.01
N VAL A 89 4.46 -5.26 1.66
CA VAL A 89 4.05 -6.34 2.55
C VAL A 89 5.06 -6.56 3.66
N GLY A 90 4.60 -6.78 4.90
CA GLY A 90 5.48 -7.23 5.98
C GLY A 90 5.79 -8.73 5.88
N PRO A 91 6.72 -9.25 6.71
CA PRO A 91 7.10 -10.65 6.69
C PRO A 91 5.97 -11.57 7.18
N GLY A 92 5.97 -12.81 6.71
CA GLY A 92 5.05 -13.87 7.12
C GLY A 92 5.06 -15.05 6.15
N ASP A 93 4.75 -16.26 6.65
CA ASP A 93 4.77 -17.48 5.82
C ASP A 93 3.84 -17.37 4.59
N TYR A 94 2.67 -16.76 4.78
CA TYR A 94 1.70 -16.57 3.69
C TYR A 94 2.13 -15.49 2.67
N THR A 95 3.16 -14.68 2.97
CA THR A 95 3.68 -13.63 2.08
C THR A 95 5.09 -13.93 1.56
N ALA A 96 5.68 -15.06 1.95
CA ALA A 96 7.02 -15.49 1.52
C ALA A 96 7.16 -15.62 -0.01
N HIS A 97 6.06 -15.84 -0.73
CA HIS A 97 6.04 -15.87 -2.20
C HIS A 97 6.19 -14.47 -2.84
N ILE A 98 6.08 -13.39 -2.06
CA ILE A 98 6.27 -12.01 -2.47
C ILE A 98 7.68 -11.56 -2.12
N ARG A 99 8.05 -11.66 -0.84
CA ARG A 99 9.37 -11.28 -0.31
C ARG A 99 9.66 -11.95 1.03
N THR A 100 10.93 -12.15 1.33
CA THR A 100 11.43 -12.76 2.58
C THR A 100 12.48 -11.92 3.29
N ASN A 101 12.88 -10.80 2.70
CA ASN A 101 13.93 -9.88 3.19
C ASN A 101 13.35 -8.66 3.94
N GLY A 102 12.08 -8.71 4.32
CA GLY A 102 11.42 -7.67 5.11
C GLY A 102 11.46 -6.29 4.45
N PHE A 103 11.83 -5.27 5.22
CA PHE A 103 11.94 -3.87 4.80
C PHE A 103 13.38 -3.43 4.58
N SER A 104 14.26 -4.34 4.12
CA SER A 104 15.61 -3.98 3.72
C SER A 104 15.62 -2.90 2.62
N PRO A 105 16.72 -2.16 2.45
CA PRO A 105 16.79 -1.09 1.45
C PRO A 105 16.42 -1.54 0.03
N ASP A 106 16.95 -2.70 -0.39
CA ASP A 106 16.66 -3.29 -1.70
C ASP A 106 15.19 -3.74 -1.80
N ALA A 107 14.62 -4.27 -0.72
CA ALA A 107 13.22 -4.69 -0.67
C ALA A 107 12.28 -3.50 -0.90
N LEU A 108 12.52 -2.38 -0.22
CA LEU A 108 11.73 -1.15 -0.35
C LEU A 108 11.81 -0.56 -1.76
N GLN A 109 13.02 -0.49 -2.33
CA GLN A 109 13.23 0.00 -3.69
C GLN A 109 12.52 -0.89 -4.72
N ASP A 110 12.68 -2.20 -4.63
CA ASP A 110 12.01 -3.16 -5.51
C ASP A 110 10.48 -3.06 -5.39
N ALA A 111 9.94 -3.05 -4.17
CA ALA A 111 8.51 -2.98 -3.91
C ALA A 111 7.87 -1.76 -4.58
N VAL A 112 8.47 -0.58 -4.37
CA VAL A 112 7.97 0.68 -4.97
C VAL A 112 8.05 0.61 -6.49
N ASN A 113 9.19 0.19 -7.06
CA ASN A 113 9.36 0.12 -8.51
C ASN A 113 8.36 -0.84 -9.17
N GLN A 114 8.14 -2.00 -8.54
CA GLN A 114 7.23 -3.02 -9.06
C GLN A 114 5.77 -2.59 -8.92
N SER A 115 5.40 -1.94 -7.80
CA SER A 115 4.08 -1.32 -7.65
C SER A 115 3.83 -0.26 -8.72
N LEU A 116 4.75 0.69 -8.92
CA LEU A 116 4.63 1.72 -9.96
C LEU A 116 4.46 1.13 -11.36
N LYS A 117 5.22 0.08 -11.68
CA LYS A 117 5.11 -0.64 -12.96
C LYS A 117 3.73 -1.26 -13.15
N ARG A 118 3.18 -1.94 -12.14
CA ARG A 118 1.84 -2.55 -12.21
C ARG A 118 0.73 -1.50 -12.27
N LEU A 119 0.88 -0.43 -11.48
CA LEU A 119 -0.02 0.71 -11.41
C LEU A 119 0.08 1.64 -12.63
N LYS A 120 1.07 1.44 -13.52
CA LYS A 120 1.29 2.25 -14.72
C LYS A 120 1.31 3.76 -14.42
N THR A 121 2.02 4.14 -13.36
CA THR A 121 2.17 5.52 -12.91
C THR A 121 3.58 5.74 -12.36
N ASP A 122 4.04 6.99 -12.39
CA ASP A 122 5.39 7.34 -11.95
C ASP A 122 5.48 7.71 -10.47
N TYR A 123 4.34 7.82 -9.76
CA TYR A 123 4.32 8.16 -8.35
C TYR A 123 3.16 7.52 -7.56
N ILE A 124 3.36 7.33 -6.26
CA ILE A 124 2.34 6.98 -5.26
C ILE A 124 2.22 8.13 -4.24
N ASP A 125 1.00 8.53 -3.90
CA ASP A 125 0.79 9.67 -3.00
C ASP A 125 1.09 9.32 -1.53
N LEU A 126 0.75 8.10 -1.11
CA LEU A 126 1.03 7.59 0.23
C LEU A 126 1.54 6.14 0.16
N TYR A 127 2.78 5.90 0.57
CA TYR A 127 3.34 4.54 0.61
C TYR A 127 3.44 4.03 2.05
N GLN A 128 2.91 2.86 2.34
CA GLN A 128 2.79 2.38 3.71
C GLN A 128 3.58 1.10 3.97
N LEU A 129 4.14 0.97 5.17
CA LEU A 129 4.56 -0.32 5.70
C LEU A 129 3.31 -1.08 6.15
N HIS A 130 2.99 -2.22 5.53
CA HIS A 130 1.68 -2.86 5.70
C HIS A 130 1.49 -3.48 7.09
N TRP A 131 2.55 -4.05 7.67
CA TRP A 131 2.63 -4.43 9.08
C TRP A 131 4.11 -4.58 9.49
N PRO A 132 4.40 -4.60 10.79
CA PRO A 132 5.79 -4.56 11.29
C PRO A 132 6.58 -5.84 11.03
N GLU A 133 7.90 -5.71 10.92
CA GLU A 133 8.81 -6.86 10.91
C GLU A 133 8.98 -7.49 12.28
N ARG A 134 8.95 -6.65 13.32
CA ARG A 134 9.06 -7.09 14.70
C ARG A 134 7.80 -7.82 15.17
N THR A 135 7.99 -8.72 16.11
CA THR A 135 6.94 -9.42 16.84
C THR A 135 6.21 -8.41 17.71
N THR A 136 4.98 -8.10 17.34
CA THR A 136 4.10 -7.23 18.14
C THR A 136 2.66 -7.72 18.05
N ASN A 137 1.77 -7.14 18.85
CA ASN A 137 0.36 -7.53 18.95
C ASN A 137 -0.45 -7.04 17.75
N THR A 138 -0.36 -7.71 16.60
CA THR A 138 -1.13 -7.40 15.38
C THR A 138 -2.24 -8.44 15.12
N PHE A 139 -3.08 -8.20 14.11
CA PHE A 139 -3.99 -9.20 13.53
C PHE A 139 -4.80 -10.05 14.53
N GLY A 140 -5.55 -9.38 15.41
CA GLY A 140 -6.42 -10.05 16.38
C GLY A 140 -5.77 -10.33 17.74
N VAL A 141 -4.48 -10.02 17.91
CA VAL A 141 -3.81 -10.09 19.21
C VAL A 141 -3.98 -8.76 19.95
N ARG A 142 -4.61 -8.78 21.13
CA ARG A 142 -4.85 -7.57 21.94
C ARG A 142 -3.59 -7.07 22.65
N ASP A 143 -2.95 -7.94 23.41
CA ASP A 143 -1.88 -7.57 24.34
C ASP A 143 -0.51 -7.99 23.79
N TYR A 144 0.49 -7.12 23.94
CA TYR A 144 1.88 -7.48 23.65
C TYR A 144 2.36 -8.53 24.66
N LYS A 145 2.99 -9.58 24.14
CA LYS A 145 3.69 -10.59 24.94
C LYS A 145 5.15 -10.52 24.58
N HIS A 146 5.99 -10.15 25.53
CA HIS A 146 7.42 -10.11 25.31
C HIS A 146 7.96 -11.52 25.05
N THR A 147 8.65 -11.68 23.94
CA THR A 147 9.32 -12.92 23.54
C THR A 147 10.81 -12.64 23.34
N LYS A 148 11.64 -13.69 23.38
CA LYS A 148 13.04 -13.58 22.94
C LYS A 148 13.04 -13.37 21.42
N GLU A 149 13.03 -12.11 21.02
CA GLU A 149 12.95 -11.70 19.64
C GLU A 149 14.33 -11.76 18.96
N GLN A 150 14.35 -12.16 17.68
CA GLN A 150 15.56 -12.15 16.84
C GLN A 150 15.65 -10.90 15.95
N TRP A 151 14.56 -10.14 15.82
CA TRP A 151 14.56 -8.88 15.10
C TRP A 151 15.52 -7.88 15.75
N GLN A 152 16.22 -7.13 14.92
CA GLN A 152 17.10 -6.04 15.33
C GLN A 152 16.50 -4.73 14.86
N ASP A 153 16.59 -3.69 15.69
CA ASP A 153 16.09 -2.36 15.32
C ASP A 153 16.74 -1.87 14.03
N ASN A 154 15.89 -1.58 13.05
CA ASN A 154 16.26 -1.08 11.74
C ASN A 154 15.40 0.13 11.32
N PHE A 155 14.66 0.76 12.24
CA PHE A 155 13.77 1.88 11.91
C PHE A 155 14.52 3.02 11.20
N ASN A 156 15.73 3.32 11.66
CA ASN A 156 16.56 4.36 11.08
C ASN A 156 16.90 4.08 9.61
N GLU A 157 17.24 2.83 9.28
CA GLU A 157 17.56 2.40 7.91
C GLU A 157 16.32 2.45 7.00
N ILE A 158 15.18 1.97 7.50
CA ILE A 158 13.90 2.01 6.79
C ILE A 158 13.54 3.46 6.46
N LEU A 159 13.58 4.36 7.45
CA LEU A 159 13.20 5.76 7.28
C LEU A 159 14.14 6.51 6.32
N HIS A 160 15.46 6.27 6.40
CA HIS A 160 16.41 6.86 5.46
C HIS A 160 16.24 6.34 4.03
N THR A 161 15.93 5.04 3.88
CA THR A 161 15.63 4.46 2.57
C THR A 161 14.37 5.09 1.98
N LEU A 162 13.29 5.16 2.77
CA LEU A 162 12.04 5.76 2.35
C LEU A 162 12.20 7.25 2.00
N ASP A 163 12.97 8.01 2.77
CA ASP A 163 13.31 9.41 2.48
C ASP A 163 14.09 9.53 1.15
N ALA A 164 15.03 8.63 0.89
CA ALA A 164 15.72 8.57 -0.39
C ALA A 164 14.75 8.30 -1.55
N ILE A 165 13.76 7.41 -1.38
CA ILE A 165 12.73 7.16 -2.39
C ILE A 165 11.82 8.39 -2.56
N ILE A 166 11.45 9.09 -1.49
CA ILE A 166 10.68 10.36 -1.57
C ILE A 166 11.43 11.38 -2.42
N LYS A 167 12.75 11.54 -2.20
CA LYS A 167 13.60 12.46 -2.97
C LYS A 167 13.66 12.14 -4.47
N THR A 168 13.37 10.90 -4.88
CA THR A 168 13.25 10.54 -6.31
C THR A 168 11.91 10.93 -6.94
N GLY A 169 10.91 11.30 -6.13
CA GLY A 169 9.55 11.62 -6.57
C GLY A 169 8.63 10.40 -6.77
N LYS A 170 9.15 9.18 -6.60
CA LYS A 170 8.39 7.92 -6.74
C LYS A 170 7.29 7.74 -5.70
N ILE A 171 7.49 8.26 -4.49
CA ILE A 171 6.47 8.34 -3.45
C ILE A 171 6.45 9.75 -2.88
N ARG A 172 5.29 10.26 -2.46
CA ARG A 172 5.19 11.62 -1.88
C ARG A 172 5.29 11.63 -0.37
N HIS A 173 4.53 10.76 0.29
CA HIS A 173 4.53 10.60 1.74
C HIS A 173 4.55 9.14 2.13
N ILE A 174 4.92 8.88 3.38
CA ILE A 174 4.92 7.55 3.98
C ILE A 174 3.90 7.43 5.11
N GLY A 175 3.46 6.20 5.35
CA GLY A 175 2.62 5.85 6.48
C GLY A 175 2.94 4.46 7.01
N ILE A 176 2.20 4.07 8.05
CA ILE A 176 2.32 2.76 8.71
C ILE A 176 0.93 2.16 8.86
N SER A 177 0.85 0.84 8.82
CA SER A 177 -0.38 0.09 9.05
C SER A 177 -0.10 -1.04 10.03
N ASN A 178 -1.14 -1.43 10.78
CA ASN A 178 -1.07 -2.44 11.84
C ASN A 178 -0.01 -2.17 12.93
N GLU A 179 0.38 -0.91 13.12
CA GLU A 179 1.40 -0.51 14.09
C GLU A 179 0.80 -0.21 15.49
N LYS A 180 1.61 0.36 16.38
CA LYS A 180 1.42 0.64 17.80
C LYS A 180 1.95 2.02 18.13
N ALA A 181 1.61 2.50 19.33
CA ALA A 181 2.05 3.79 19.82
C ALA A 181 3.57 3.90 20.00
N TRP A 182 4.27 2.77 20.21
CA TRP A 182 5.72 2.76 20.38
C TRP A 182 6.48 3.00 19.06
N GLY A 183 5.91 2.55 17.93
CA GLY A 183 6.59 2.55 16.62
C GLY A 183 6.84 1.15 16.11
#